data_AF-A0A7U9RWP2-F1
#
_entry.id   AF-A0A7U9RWP2-F1
#
_cell.length_a   1.000
_cell.length_b   1.000
_cell.length_c   1.000
_cell.angle_alpha   90.00
_cell.angle_beta   90.00
_cell.angle_gamma   90.00
#
_symmetry.space_group_name_H-M   'P 1'
#
loop_
_entity.id
_entity.type
_entity.pdbx_description
1 polymer ?
#
loop_
_entity_poly.entity_id
_entity_poly.type
_entity_poly.pdbx_seq_one_letter_code
_entity_poly.pdbx_strand_id
1 'polypeptide(L)'
;MYRPIDKISAISAEQLDRIIGEYPVIGRVYDAVSGFKQTLLGKKESELDKWLEETDSLEIDELSSFINGIRRDIAAVKNAILLDYNNGLAEGSVNKLKVVKRIMYGRNSFEMLKGKLLRLELKRKIN
;
A
#
# COMPACT_ATOMS: atom_id res chain seq x y z
N MET A 1 -4.64 4.91 3.73
CA MET A 1 -5.27 3.60 3.41
C MET A 1 -6.42 3.86 2.45
N TYR A 2 -6.57 3.00 1.43
CA TYR A 2 -7.66 3.06 0.46
C TYR A 2 -9.02 3.13 1.15
N ARG A 3 -9.85 4.10 0.75
CA ARG A 3 -11.24 4.19 1.19
C ARG A 3 -12.10 3.62 0.06
N PRO A 4 -12.89 2.57 0.31
CA PRO A 4 -13.86 2.07 -0.65
C PRO A 4 -14.75 3.22 -1.13
N ILE A 5 -15.08 3.27 -2.42
CA ILE A 5 -15.83 4.39 -3.01
C ILE A 5 -17.21 4.51 -2.37
N ASP A 6 -17.82 3.40 -1.96
CA ASP A 6 -19.04 3.33 -1.15
C ASP A 6 -18.96 4.08 0.20
N LYS A 7 -17.75 4.37 0.68
CA LYS A 7 -17.49 5.11 1.93
C LYS A 7 -16.95 6.53 1.69
N ILE A 8 -16.87 6.96 0.43
CA ILE A 8 -16.46 8.32 0.08
C ILE A 8 -17.71 9.18 0.01
N SER A 9 -17.95 10.02 1.03
CA SER A 9 -19.10 10.94 1.08
C SER A 9 -19.10 12.03 0.00
N ALA A 10 -18.05 12.10 -0.82
CA ALA A 10 -17.88 13.12 -1.85
C ALA A 10 -18.50 12.74 -3.21
N ILE A 11 -18.78 11.45 -3.46
CA ILE A 11 -19.33 10.96 -4.72
C ILE A 11 -20.39 9.90 -4.39
N SER A 12 -21.62 10.07 -4.88
CA SER A 12 -22.68 9.06 -4.75
C SER A 12 -22.47 7.90 -5.73
N ALA A 13 -23.06 6.74 -5.44
CA ALA A 13 -23.03 5.59 -6.36
C ALA A 13 -23.61 5.95 -7.75
N GLU A 14 -24.68 6.73 -7.79
CA GLU A 14 -25.31 7.20 -9.03
C GLU A 14 -24.39 8.10 -9.86
N GLN A 15 -23.57 8.93 -9.20
CA GLN A 15 -22.58 9.76 -9.88
C GLN A 15 -21.44 8.90 -10.44
N LEU A 16 -21.00 7.89 -9.70
CA LEU A 16 -19.99 6.94 -10.17
C LEU A 16 -20.50 6.15 -11.39
N ASP A 17 -21.72 5.64 -11.34
CA ASP A 17 -22.33 4.89 -12.45
C ASP A 17 -22.44 5.76 -13.71
N ARG A 18 -22.81 7.03 -13.55
CA ARG A 18 -22.85 7.98 -14.66
C ARG A 18 -21.47 8.23 -15.25
N ILE A 19 -20.45 8.40 -14.41
CA ILE A 19 -19.06 8.59 -14.85
C ILE A 19 -18.54 7.34 -15.56
N ILE A 20 -18.84 6.14 -15.06
CA ILE A 20 -18.46 4.88 -15.72
C ILE A 20 -19.19 4.73 -17.06
N GLY A 21 -20.45 5.13 -17.13
CA GLY A 21 -21.23 5.16 -18.38
C GLY A 21 -20.64 6.11 -19.42
N GLU A 22 -20.17 7.28 -19.02
CA GLU A 22 -19.51 8.25 -19.91
C GLU A 22 -18.05 7.87 -20.25
N TYR A 23 -17.33 7.24 -19.31
CA TYR A 23 -15.93 6.85 -19.45
C TYR A 23 -15.70 5.40 -19.02
N PRO A 24 -15.93 4.41 -19.92
CA PRO A 24 -15.83 2.98 -19.60
C PRO A 24 -14.46 2.53 -19.07
N VAL A 25 -13.40 3.26 -19.41
CA VAL A 25 -12.03 3.01 -18.91
C VAL A 25 -11.98 3.10 -17.38
N ILE A 26 -12.75 4.02 -16.78
CA ILE A 26 -12.81 4.18 -15.32
C ILE A 26 -13.38 2.92 -14.66
N GLY A 27 -14.39 2.30 -15.27
CA GLY A 27 -14.96 1.03 -14.79
C GLY A 27 -13.91 -0.09 -14.79
N ARG A 28 -13.15 -0.23 -15.88
CA ARG A 28 -12.07 -1.23 -15.98
C ARG A 28 -11.00 -1.05 -14.90
N VAL A 29 -10.57 0.19 -14.67
CA VAL A 29 -9.59 0.52 -13.62
C VAL A 29 -10.18 0.22 -12.24
N TYR A 30 -11.45 0.55 -12.02
CA TYR A 30 -12.13 0.27 -10.76
C TYR A 30 -12.19 -1.23 -10.46
N ASP A 31 -12.57 -2.04 -11.46
CA ASP A 31 -12.63 -3.50 -11.36
C ASP A 31 -11.24 -4.09 -11.09
N ALA A 32 -10.20 -3.60 -11.80
CA ALA A 32 -8.83 -4.01 -11.57
C ALA A 32 -8.36 -3.75 -10.13
N VAL A 33 -8.62 -2.55 -9.59
CA VAL A 33 -8.26 -2.18 -8.21
C VAL A 33 -9.04 -3.02 -7.19
N SER A 34 -10.34 -3.22 -7.42
CA SER A 34 -11.19 -4.04 -6.56
C SER A 34 -10.73 -5.50 -6.54
N GLY A 35 -10.44 -6.07 -7.73
CA GLY A 35 -9.90 -7.41 -7.90
C GLY A 35 -8.57 -7.60 -7.17
N PHE A 36 -7.65 -6.64 -7.31
CA PHE A 36 -6.36 -6.70 -6.62
C PHE A 36 -6.52 -6.78 -5.10
N LYS A 37 -7.43 -5.97 -4.54
CA LYS A 37 -7.72 -5.96 -3.11
C LYS A 37 -8.28 -7.31 -2.65
N GLN A 38 -9.18 -7.91 -3.43
CA GLN A 38 -9.74 -9.23 -3.11
C GLN A 38 -8.65 -10.30 -3.14
N THR A 39 -7.79 -10.30 -4.16
CA THR A 39 -6.63 -11.19 -4.25
C THR A 39 -5.69 -11.02 -3.05
N LEU A 40 -5.38 -9.77 -2.68
CA LEU A 40 -4.48 -9.47 -1.57
C LEU A 40 -5.02 -9.97 -0.21
N LEU A 41 -6.34 -9.86 -0.01
CA LEU A 41 -7.00 -10.27 1.24
C LEU A 41 -7.45 -11.74 1.24
N GLY A 42 -7.53 -12.37 0.07
CA GLY A 42 -8.10 -13.70 -0.12
C GLY A 42 -7.20 -14.85 0.34
N LYS A 43 -5.98 -14.57 0.78
CA LYS A 43 -4.96 -15.56 1.24
C LYS A 43 -4.67 -16.68 0.22
N LYS A 44 -4.95 -16.45 -1.06
CA LYS A 44 -4.72 -17.39 -2.16
C LYS A 44 -3.78 -16.75 -3.17
N GLU A 45 -2.51 -17.11 -3.10
CA GLU A 45 -1.50 -16.55 -4.02
C GLU A 45 -1.73 -16.90 -5.49
N SER A 46 -2.43 -18.02 -5.78
CA SER A 46 -2.74 -18.45 -7.15
C SER A 46 -3.67 -17.48 -7.88
N GLU A 47 -4.48 -16.70 -7.15
CA GLU A 47 -5.36 -15.69 -7.73
C GLU A 47 -4.58 -14.45 -8.20
N LEU A 48 -3.34 -14.26 -7.74
CA LEU A 48 -2.49 -13.14 -8.14
C LEU A 48 -2.04 -13.25 -9.58
N ASP A 49 -1.60 -14.43 -10.01
CA ASP A 49 -1.15 -14.65 -11.38
C ASP A 49 -2.30 -14.43 -12.36
N LYS A 50 -3.51 -14.91 -12.02
CA LYS A 50 -4.73 -14.68 -12.80
C LYS A 50 -5.09 -13.20 -12.88
N TRP A 51 -5.08 -12.49 -11.75
CA TRP A 51 -5.36 -11.06 -11.72
C TRP A 51 -4.35 -10.25 -12.55
N LEU A 52 -3.07 -10.63 -12.52
CA LEU A 52 -2.03 -9.96 -13.32
C LEU A 52 -2.31 -10.09 -14.82
N GLU A 53 -2.63 -11.30 -15.30
CA GLU A 53 -2.95 -11.53 -16.72
C GLU A 53 -4.23 -10.78 -17.15
N GLU A 54 -5.28 -10.85 -16.34
CA GLU A 54 -6.54 -10.14 -16.61
C GLU A 54 -6.34 -8.62 -16.66
N THR A 55 -5.53 -8.07 -15.76
CA THR A 55 -5.28 -6.62 -15.71
C THR A 55 -4.34 -6.15 -16.81
N ASP A 56 -3.36 -6.96 -17.20
CA ASP A 56 -2.43 -6.66 -18.31
C ASP A 56 -3.19 -6.60 -19.65
N SER A 57 -4.21 -7.45 -19.81
CA SER A 57 -5.07 -7.47 -21.00
C SER A 57 -5.94 -6.22 -21.18
N LEU A 58 -6.04 -5.35 -20.16
CA LEU A 58 -6.80 -4.10 -20.26
C LEU A 58 -6.07 -3.03 -21.08
N GLU A 59 -4.77 -3.21 -21.36
CA GLU A 59 -3.92 -2.31 -22.15
C GLU A 59 -3.96 -0.85 -21.65
N ILE A 60 -3.93 -0.68 -20.32
CA ILE A 60 -3.90 0.63 -19.66
C ILE A 60 -2.47 0.90 -19.17
N ASP A 61 -1.78 1.85 -19.80
CA ASP A 61 -0.37 2.17 -19.55
C ASP A 61 -0.06 2.43 -18.05
N GLU A 62 -0.96 3.11 -17.35
CA GLU A 62 -0.81 3.38 -15.91
C GLU A 62 -0.83 2.10 -15.07
N LEU A 63 -1.60 1.09 -15.47
CA LEU A 63 -1.65 -0.22 -14.81
C LEU A 63 -0.46 -1.10 -15.20
N SER A 64 0.01 -1.03 -16.44
CA SER A 64 1.16 -1.82 -16.90
C SER A 64 2.42 -1.55 -16.06
N SER A 65 2.67 -0.29 -15.69
CA SER A 65 3.79 0.06 -14.80
C SER A 65 3.65 -0.58 -13.41
N PHE A 66 2.43 -0.64 -12.88
CA PHE A 66 2.12 -1.27 -11.59
C PHE A 66 2.28 -2.79 -11.64
N ILE A 67 1.74 -3.44 -12.68
CA ILE A 67 1.88 -4.88 -12.95
C ILE A 67 3.36 -5.25 -13.06
N ASN A 68 4.15 -4.48 -13.80
CA ASN A 68 5.60 -4.70 -13.92
C ASN A 68 6.35 -4.51 -12.58
N GLY A 69 5.85 -3.64 -11.70
CA GLY A 69 6.30 -3.56 -10.31
C GLY A 69 6.05 -4.86 -9.56
N ILE A 70 4.81 -5.36 -9.60
CA ILE A 70 4.44 -6.61 -8.92
C ILE A 70 5.22 -7.80 -9.47
N ARG A 71 5.36 -7.92 -10.80
CA ARG A 71 6.11 -9.01 -11.45
C ARG A 71 7.57 -9.04 -11.01
N ARG A 72 8.21 -7.88 -10.82
CA ARG A 72 9.60 -7.79 -10.32
C ARG A 72 9.74 -8.33 -8.89
N ASP A 73 8.76 -8.04 -8.03
CA ASP A 73 8.77 -8.41 -6.61
C ASP A 73 7.76 -9.53 -6.29
N ILE A 74 7.48 -10.41 -7.26
CA ILE A 74 6.35 -11.37 -7.20
C ILE A 74 6.42 -12.27 -5.95
N ALA A 75 7.62 -12.72 -5.58
CA ALA A 75 7.81 -13.55 -4.39
C ALA A 75 7.45 -12.80 -3.11
N ALA A 76 7.81 -11.51 -3.01
CA ALA A 76 7.47 -10.69 -1.85
C ALA A 76 5.97 -10.44 -1.77
N VAL A 77 5.30 -10.20 -2.90
CA VAL A 77 3.85 -9.97 -2.96
C VAL A 77 3.08 -11.26 -2.62
N LYS A 78 3.49 -12.41 -3.16
CA LYS A 78 2.92 -13.72 -2.79
C LYS A 78 3.08 -14.01 -1.30
N ASN A 79 4.27 -13.77 -0.75
CA ASN A 79 4.49 -13.88 0.70
C ASN A 79 3.61 -12.93 1.51
N ALA A 80 3.36 -11.72 1.03
CA ALA A 80 2.46 -10.77 1.69
C ALA A 80 0.98 -11.21 1.68
N ILE A 81 0.58 -12.06 0.73
CA ILE A 81 -0.76 -12.68 0.67
C ILE A 81 -0.86 -13.86 1.65
N LEU A 82 0.19 -14.69 1.71
CA LEU A 82 0.19 -15.92 2.51
C LEU A 82 0.42 -15.67 4.00
N LEU A 83 1.31 -14.74 4.33
CA LEU A 83 1.77 -14.50 5.69
C LEU A 83 0.91 -13.44 6.37
N ASP A 84 0.61 -13.65 7.65
CA ASP A 84 -0.04 -12.63 8.49
C ASP A 84 0.94 -11.51 8.92
N TYR A 85 2.22 -11.63 8.56
CA TYR A 85 3.25 -10.65 8.87
C TYR A 85 3.22 -9.49 7.90
N ASN A 86 3.20 -8.27 8.43
CA ASN A 86 3.35 -7.04 7.65
C ASN A 86 4.57 -6.25 8.10
N ASN A 87 5.11 -5.45 7.19
CA ASN A 87 6.26 -4.58 7.47
C ASN A 87 5.89 -3.33 8.30
N GLY A 88 4.63 -3.20 8.74
CA GLY A 88 4.12 -1.98 9.37
C GLY A 88 4.81 -1.61 10.68
N LEU A 89 5.16 -2.62 11.50
CA LEU A 89 5.94 -2.39 12.73
C LEU A 89 7.34 -1.86 12.41
N ALA A 90 8.03 -2.49 11.46
CA ALA A 90 9.37 -2.08 11.05
C ALA A 90 9.36 -0.68 10.39
N GLU A 91 8.40 -0.40 9.52
CA GLU A 91 8.20 0.93 8.93
C GLU A 91 7.90 1.98 9.98
N GLY A 92 7.09 1.65 10.98
CA GLY A 92 6.81 2.52 12.12
C GLY A 92 8.09 2.89 12.88
N SER A 93 8.91 1.90 13.20
CA SER A 93 10.22 2.11 13.84
C SER A 93 11.17 2.95 12.98
N VAL A 94 11.27 2.66 11.68
CA VAL A 94 12.11 3.41 10.73
C VAL A 94 11.60 4.85 10.58
N ASN A 95 10.30 5.07 10.51
CA ASN A 95 9.73 6.41 10.41
C ASN A 95 10.01 7.23 11.68
N LYS A 96 9.87 6.62 12.86
CA LYS A 96 10.22 7.26 14.13
C LYS A 96 11.70 7.63 14.17
N LEU A 97 12.58 6.74 13.75
CA LEU A 97 14.02 7.02 13.63
C LEU A 97 14.29 8.21 12.70
N LYS A 98 13.64 8.23 11.51
CA LYS A 98 13.74 9.34 10.55
C LYS A 98 13.28 10.66 11.17
N VAL A 99 12.19 10.68 11.94
CA VAL A 99 11.72 11.88 12.65
C VAL A 99 12.75 12.39 13.65
N VAL A 100 13.32 11.50 14.48
CA VAL A 100 14.37 11.88 15.45
C VAL A 100 15.58 12.47 14.72
N LYS A 101 16.00 11.86 13.61
CA LYS A 101 17.10 12.37 12.78
C LYS A 101 16.82 13.76 12.20
N ARG A 102 15.59 14.03 11.74
CA ARG A 102 15.17 15.36 11.26
C ARG A 102 15.18 16.41 12.38
N ILE A 103 14.69 16.08 13.58
CA ILE A 103 14.73 16.98 14.76
C ILE A 103 16.19 17.31 15.16
N MET A 104 17.13 16.42 14.84
CA MET A 104 18.56 16.64 15.09
C MET A 104 19.26 17.36 13.91
N TYR A 105 18.52 17.80 12.90
CA TYR A 105 19.06 18.45 11.69
C TYR A 105 20.14 17.62 10.99
N GLY A 106 20.07 16.28 11.09
CA GLY A 106 21.09 15.39 10.54
C GLY A 106 22.47 15.44 11.21
N ARG A 107 22.66 16.27 12.25
CA ARG A 107 23.94 16.40 12.99
C ARG A 107 24.02 15.37 14.11
N ASN A 108 24.08 14.09 13.76
CA ASN A 108 24.15 13.02 14.73
C ASN A 108 25.09 11.90 14.31
N SER A 109 26.02 11.54 15.22
CA SER A 109 26.67 10.24 15.18
C SER A 109 25.65 9.15 15.49
N PHE A 110 25.97 7.90 15.13
CA PHE A 110 25.11 6.75 15.46
C PHE A 110 24.80 6.69 16.97
N GLU A 111 25.81 6.87 17.82
CA GLU A 111 25.66 6.87 19.28
C GLU A 111 24.72 7.98 19.78
N MET A 112 24.84 9.19 19.21
CA MET A 112 23.97 10.32 19.58
C MET A 112 22.51 10.08 19.16
N LEU A 113 22.30 9.50 17.97
CA LEU A 113 20.97 9.14 17.48
C LEU A 113 20.35 8.02 18.33
N LYS A 114 21.12 6.98 18.64
CA LYS A 114 20.73 5.86 19.51
C LYS A 114 20.34 6.34 20.90
N GLY A 115 21.19 7.16 21.53
CA GLY A 115 20.93 7.72 22.86
C GLY A 115 19.65 8.56 22.91
N LYS A 116 19.44 9.42 21.90
CA LYS A 116 18.20 10.23 21.82
C LYS A 116 16.97 9.37 21.59
N LEU A 117 17.05 8.37 20.72
CA LEU A 117 15.94 7.45 20.44
C LEU A 117 15.54 6.66 21.69
N LEU A 118 16.50 6.00 22.35
CA LEU A 118 16.24 5.21 23.57
C LEU A 118 15.63 6.07 24.69
N ARG A 119 16.14 7.30 24.88
CA ARG A 119 15.57 8.25 25.84
C ARG A 119 14.11 8.61 25.52
N LEU A 120 13.77 8.78 24.24
CA LEU A 120 12.40 9.07 23.82
C LEU A 120 11.47 7.86 23.98
N GLU A 121 11.96 6.65 23.77
CA GLU A 121 11.20 5.42 24.05
C GLU A 121 10.91 5.26 25.54
N LEU A 122 11.92 5.46 26.39
CA LEU A 122 11.78 5.35 27.85
C LEU A 122 10.72 6.32 28.39
N LYS A 123 10.72 7.58 27.93
CA LYS A 123 9.71 8.57 28.34
C LYS A 123 8.28 8.19 27.95
N ARG A 124 8.09 7.45 26.86
CA ARG A 124 6.75 7.02 26.41
C ARG A 124 6.20 5.83 27.19
N LYS A 125 7.03 5.08 27.92
CA LYS A 125 6.58 3.96 28.76
C LYS A 125 6.12 4.40 30.16
N ILE A 126 6.43 5.63 30.55
CA ILE A 126 6.16 6.19 31.88
C ILE A 126 4.84 6.98 31.89
N ASN A 127 4.33 7.36 30.72
CA ASN A 127 3.04 8.03 30.52
C ASN A 127 2.06 7.06 29.88
#